data_AF-A0A9W9QY52-F1
#
_entry.id   AF-A0A9W9QY52-F1
#
_cell.length_a   1.000
_cell.length_b   1.000
_cell.length_c   1.000
_cell.angle_alpha   90.00
_cell.angle_beta   90.00
_cell.angle_gamma   90.00
#
_symmetry.space_group_name_H-M   'P 1'
#
loop_
_entity.id
_entity.type
_entity.pdbx_description
1 polymer ?
#
loop_
_entity_poly.entity_id
_entity_poly.type
_entity_poly.pdbx_seq_one_letter_code
_entity_poly.pdbx_strand_id
1 'polypeptide(L)'
;MWDMAFGVSGYTASMGRIWYVFMCDITFEESGYTASIGWIWYVLSVWDMTFEESGYTASIGWIWYVLSVWDMTFEESGYTASIGWIWYVLSVWDMTFEESGYTASIGWIWYVLSVWDMTFEESGYTASMELIRDVALAVVV
;
A
#
# COMPACT_ATOMS: atom_id res chain seq x y z
N MET A 1 0.67 5.43 23.43
CA MET A 1 0.72 4.92 22.06
C MET A 1 0.86 6.14 21.18
N TRP A 2 1.81 6.12 20.24
CA TRP A 2 1.98 7.22 19.30
C TRP A 2 1.41 6.72 17.99
N ASP A 3 0.26 7.30 17.62
CA ASP A 3 -0.48 6.96 16.42
C ASP A 3 -0.38 8.19 15.51
N MET A 4 -0.22 7.98 14.21
CA MET A 4 -0.11 9.04 13.24
C MET A 4 -1.17 8.87 12.15
N ALA A 5 -2.19 9.73 12.19
CA ALA A 5 -3.15 9.84 11.10
C ALA A 5 -2.87 11.10 10.27
N PHE A 6 -2.82 10.96 8.95
CA PHE A 6 -2.73 12.07 8.02
C PHE A 6 -3.84 11.97 6.99
N GLY A 7 -4.70 12.99 6.94
CA GLY A 7 -5.81 13.09 6.00
C GLY A 7 -5.66 14.32 5.11
N VAL A 8 -5.70 14.16 3.79
CA VAL A 8 -5.82 15.30 2.85
C VAL A 8 -7.02 15.08 1.94
N SER A 9 -7.79 16.14 1.74
CA SER A 9 -8.88 16.15 0.78
C SER A 9 -8.84 17.39 -0.12
N GLY A 10 -9.22 17.22 -1.38
CA GLY A 10 -9.22 18.32 -2.35
C GLY A 10 -9.43 17.87 -3.78
N TYR A 11 -9.31 18.79 -4.74
CA TYR A 11 -9.35 18.40 -6.16
C TYR A 11 -8.11 17.59 -6.52
N THR A 12 -6.94 18.05 -6.06
CA THR A 12 -5.69 17.32 -6.13
C THR A 12 -5.13 17.23 -4.73
N ALA A 13 -4.91 16.02 -4.27
CA ALA A 13 -4.26 15.69 -3.03
C ALA A 13 -3.00 14.88 -3.41
N SER A 14 -1.85 15.20 -2.80
CA SER A 14 -0.66 14.40 -3.04
C SER A 14 0.30 14.45 -1.85
N MET A 15 0.78 13.29 -1.42
CA MET A 15 1.88 13.14 -0.48
C MET A 15 3.19 12.86 -1.24
N GLY A 16 4.19 13.74 -1.13
CA GLY A 16 5.41 13.64 -1.93
C GLY A 16 6.36 12.49 -1.53
N ARG A 17 7.05 12.63 -0.40
CA ARG A 17 8.08 11.68 0.05
C ARG A 17 8.08 11.52 1.56
N ILE A 18 8.09 10.27 2.01
CA ILE A 18 8.23 9.88 3.41
C ILE A 18 9.51 9.08 3.55
N TRP A 19 10.43 9.56 4.39
CA TRP A 19 11.75 8.93 4.54
C TRP A 19 11.74 7.77 5.53
N TYR A 20 11.16 7.98 6.71
CA TYR A 20 11.13 7.00 7.78
C TYR A 20 9.79 7.06 8.50
N VAL A 21 9.20 5.90 8.72
CA VAL A 21 8.00 5.70 9.52
C VAL A 21 8.35 4.75 10.65
N PHE A 22 8.16 5.20 11.89
CA PHE A 22 8.37 4.42 13.11
C PHE A 22 7.33 4.86 14.15
N MET A 23 6.17 4.19 14.18
CA MET A 23 5.06 4.46 15.10
C MET A 23 4.34 3.15 15.43
N CYS A 24 3.43 3.17 16.43
CA CYS A 24 2.55 2.03 16.67
C CYS A 24 1.61 1.87 15.49
N ASP A 25 0.79 2.88 15.19
CA ASP A 25 -0.17 2.81 14.09
C ASP A 25 -0.02 4.03 13.17
N ILE A 26 -0.17 3.80 11.87
CA ILE A 26 -0.20 4.87 10.86
C ILE A 26 -1.39 4.68 9.91
N THR A 27 -2.11 5.77 9.69
CA THR A 27 -3.18 5.83 8.69
C THR A 27 -2.93 7.02 7.76
N PHE A 28 -2.87 6.76 6.46
CA PHE A 28 -2.88 7.79 5.43
C PHE A 28 -4.19 7.71 4.67
N GLU A 29 -4.99 8.77 4.74
CA GLU A 29 -6.24 8.90 4.01
C GLU A 29 -6.13 10.04 3.01
N GLU A 30 -6.36 9.75 1.74
CA GLU A 30 -6.36 10.78 0.71
C GLU A 30 -7.61 10.67 -0.16
N SER A 31 -8.36 11.77 -0.27
CA SER A 31 -9.62 11.80 -1.02
C SER A 31 -9.69 12.98 -1.98
N GLY A 32 -9.98 12.73 -3.26
CA GLY A 32 -10.03 13.80 -4.24
C GLY A 32 -10.38 13.40 -5.66
N TYR A 33 -10.26 14.33 -6.62
CA TYR A 33 -10.34 13.93 -8.03
C TYR A 33 -9.07 13.18 -8.44
N THR A 34 -7.92 13.68 -7.98
CA THR A 34 -6.63 13.01 -8.07
C THR A 34 -6.02 12.96 -6.68
N ALA A 35 -5.78 11.75 -6.19
CA ALA A 35 -4.98 11.49 -5.00
C ALA A 35 -3.67 10.82 -5.45
N SER A 36 -2.58 10.94 -4.66
CA SER A 36 -1.38 10.12 -4.88
C SER A 36 -0.41 10.14 -3.69
N ILE A 37 0.07 8.97 -3.31
CA ILE A 37 1.20 8.82 -2.39
C ILE A 37 2.46 8.50 -3.18
N GLY A 38 3.47 9.36 -3.12
CA GLY A 38 4.68 9.22 -3.93
C GLY A 38 5.63 8.12 -3.48
N TRP A 39 6.54 8.41 -2.54
CA TRP A 39 7.65 7.51 -2.19
C TRP A 39 7.75 7.32 -0.68
N ILE A 40 7.75 6.08 -0.23
CA ILE A 40 8.01 5.69 1.16
C ILE A 40 9.30 4.87 1.20
N TRP A 41 10.31 5.39 1.88
CA TRP A 41 11.63 4.76 1.90
C TRP A 41 11.73 3.63 2.93
N TYR A 42 11.40 3.90 4.19
CA TYR A 42 11.52 2.94 5.28
C TYR A 42 10.29 2.92 6.18
N VAL A 43 9.71 1.73 6.35
CA VAL A 43 8.68 1.40 7.34
C VAL A 43 9.30 0.48 8.38
N LEU A 44 9.40 0.97 9.61
CA LEU A 44 10.11 0.33 10.72
C LEU A 44 9.16 0.03 11.88
N SER A 45 9.01 -1.25 12.24
CA SER A 45 8.33 -1.71 13.46
C SER A 45 7.00 -1.01 13.73
N VAL A 46 6.04 -1.27 12.85
CA VAL A 46 4.67 -0.76 12.95
C VAL A 46 3.76 -1.90 13.39
N TRP A 47 2.76 -1.60 14.19
CA TRP A 47 1.66 -2.52 14.48
C TRP A 47 0.72 -2.48 13.28
N ASP A 48 -0.07 -1.41 13.11
CA ASP A 48 -0.97 -1.28 11.97
C ASP A 48 -0.55 -0.17 11.00
N MET A 49 -0.55 -0.47 9.70
CA MET A 49 -0.30 0.49 8.64
C MET A 49 -1.40 0.43 7.59
N THR A 50 -2.15 1.52 7.45
CA THR A 50 -3.23 1.62 6.47
C THR A 50 -3.00 2.78 5.52
N PHE A 51 -3.11 2.51 4.23
CA PHE A 51 -3.18 3.52 3.18
C PHE A 51 -4.53 3.41 2.49
N GLU A 52 -5.34 4.44 2.62
CA GLU A 52 -6.66 4.56 2.03
C GLU A 52 -6.66 5.71 1.04
N GLU A 53 -6.96 5.41 -0.22
CA GLU A 53 -6.97 6.39 -1.28
C GLU A 53 -8.26 6.30 -2.10
N SER A 54 -8.98 7.41 -2.22
CA SER A 54 -10.27 7.45 -2.90
C SER A 54 -10.37 8.62 -3.88
N GLY A 55 -10.71 8.34 -5.14
CA GLY A 55 -10.84 9.41 -6.11
C GLY A 55 -11.24 9.00 -7.52
N TYR A 56 -11.14 9.92 -8.48
CA TYR A 56 -11.26 9.52 -9.88
C TYR A 56 -9.97 8.84 -10.35
N THR A 57 -8.83 9.40 -9.97
CA THR A 57 -7.52 8.77 -10.08
C THR A 57 -6.91 8.70 -8.69
N ALA A 58 -6.58 7.51 -8.24
CA ALA A 58 -5.76 7.26 -7.07
C ALA A 58 -4.46 6.61 -7.54
N SER A 59 -3.38 6.78 -6.79
CA SER A 59 -2.16 5.99 -6.98
C SER A 59 -1.24 5.98 -5.76
N ILE A 60 -0.89 4.79 -5.30
CA ILE A 60 0.22 4.59 -4.37
C ILE A 60 1.48 4.28 -5.17
N GLY A 61 2.55 5.01 -4.91
CA GLY A 61 3.80 4.91 -5.66
C GLY A 61 4.72 3.81 -5.13
N TRP A 62 5.86 4.18 -4.58
CA TRP A 62 6.98 3.25 -4.33
C TRP A 62 7.24 3.07 -2.85
N ILE A 63 7.27 1.83 -2.38
CA ILE A 63 7.64 1.45 -1.02
C ILE A 63 8.93 0.64 -1.08
N TRP A 64 9.99 1.17 -0.47
CA TRP A 64 11.32 0.59 -0.62
C TRP A 64 11.60 -0.54 0.39
N TYR A 65 11.40 -0.27 1.68
CA TYR A 65 11.68 -1.24 2.74
C TYR A 65 10.57 -1.30 3.78
N VAL A 66 10.04 -2.50 3.98
CA VAL A 66 9.10 -2.88 5.04
C VAL A 66 9.79 -3.91 5.93
N LEU A 67 10.14 -3.52 7.16
CA LEU A 67 10.99 -4.34 8.04
C LEU A 67 10.20 -5.27 8.96
N SER A 68 9.26 -4.74 9.71
CA SER A 68 8.41 -5.50 10.63
C SER A 68 7.09 -4.75 10.75
N VAL A 69 6.02 -5.33 10.24
CA VAL A 69 4.66 -4.80 10.38
C VAL A 69 3.76 -5.93 10.89
N TRP A 70 2.84 -5.62 11.79
CA TRP A 70 1.83 -6.60 12.17
C TRP A 70 0.83 -6.66 11.01
N ASP A 71 0.02 -5.63 10.82
CA ASP A 71 -0.96 -5.57 9.72
C ASP A 71 -0.65 -4.42 8.76
N MET A 72 -0.66 -4.73 7.46
CA MET A 72 -0.44 -3.76 6.39
C MET A 72 -1.58 -3.83 5.39
N THR A 73 -2.30 -2.72 5.22
CA THR A 73 -3.45 -2.62 4.33
C THR A 73 -3.26 -1.48 3.33
N PHE A 74 -3.48 -1.79 2.06
CA PHE A 74 -3.59 -0.82 0.98
C PHE A 74 -4.98 -0.92 0.39
N GLU A 75 -5.76 0.14 0.54
CA GLU A 75 -7.12 0.25 0.02
C GLU A 75 -7.17 1.41 -0.98
N GLU A 76 -7.50 1.10 -2.22
CA GLU A 76 -7.56 2.08 -3.29
C GLU A 76 -8.87 1.96 -4.06
N SER A 77 -9.58 3.08 -4.20
CA SER A 77 -10.88 3.13 -4.85
C SER A 77 -10.98 4.29 -5.84
N GLY A 78 -11.34 4.00 -7.08
CA GLY A 78 -11.55 5.07 -8.07
C GLY A 78 -11.95 4.64 -9.47
N TYR A 79 -11.87 5.55 -10.44
CA TYR A 79 -12.03 5.16 -11.84
C TYR A 79 -10.75 4.49 -12.34
N THR A 80 -9.61 5.10 -12.03
CA THR A 80 -8.28 4.51 -12.18
C THR A 80 -7.65 4.42 -10.81
N ALA A 81 -7.32 3.22 -10.39
CA ALA A 81 -6.49 2.96 -9.22
C ALA A 81 -5.18 2.32 -9.71
N SER A 82 -4.10 2.54 -8.96
CA SER A 82 -2.86 1.78 -9.14
C SER A 82 -1.99 1.77 -7.89
N ILE A 83 -1.68 0.57 -7.42
CA ILE A 83 -0.63 0.37 -6.41
C ILE A 83 0.68 0.07 -7.13
N GLY A 84 1.70 0.86 -6.84
CA GLY A 84 3.00 0.80 -7.49
C GLY A 84 3.87 -0.35 -6.99
N TRP A 85 5.09 -0.05 -6.57
CA TRP A 85 6.14 -1.07 -6.39
C TRP A 85 6.55 -1.21 -4.93
N ILE A 86 6.62 -2.45 -4.45
CA ILE A 86 7.17 -2.81 -3.15
C ILE A 86 8.46 -3.59 -3.34
N TRP A 87 9.58 -3.05 -2.86
CA TRP A 87 10.89 -3.65 -3.12
C TRP A 87 11.27 -4.75 -2.12
N TYR A 88 11.26 -4.45 -0.82
CA TYR A 88 11.68 -5.39 0.21
C TYR A 88 10.67 -5.46 1.35
N VAL A 89 10.12 -6.66 1.57
CA VAL A 89 9.25 -7.02 2.69
C VAL A 89 9.97 -8.09 3.51
N LEU A 90 10.36 -7.76 4.73
CA LEU A 90 11.10 -8.67 5.60
C LEU A 90 10.18 -9.53 6.48
N SER A 91 9.31 -8.90 7.26
CA SER A 91 8.37 -9.59 8.13
C SER A 91 7.07 -8.82 8.19
N VAL A 92 6.00 -9.42 7.70
CA VAL A 92 4.64 -8.92 7.88
C VAL A 92 3.77 -10.05 8.43
N TRP A 93 2.88 -9.76 9.37
CA TRP A 93 1.92 -10.76 9.80
C TRP A 93 0.84 -10.85 8.72
N ASP A 94 -0.01 -9.85 8.59
CA ASP A 94 -1.04 -9.82 7.55
C ASP A 94 -0.80 -8.68 6.55
N MET A 95 -0.89 -9.01 5.26
CA MET A 95 -0.75 -8.05 4.16
C MET A 95 -1.97 -8.11 3.24
N THR A 96 -2.66 -6.99 3.10
CA THR A 96 -3.88 -6.89 2.30
C THR A 96 -3.75 -5.78 1.26
N PHE A 97 -4.11 -6.10 0.02
CA PHE A 97 -4.29 -5.13 -1.05
C PHE A 97 -5.71 -5.24 -1.58
N GLU A 98 -6.46 -4.16 -1.45
CA GLU A 98 -7.79 -4.03 -2.01
C GLU A 98 -7.80 -2.87 -3.00
N GLU A 99 -8.15 -3.18 -4.24
CA GLU A 99 -8.20 -2.21 -5.31
C GLU A 99 -9.53 -2.31 -6.04
N SER A 100 -10.22 -1.19 -6.18
CA SER A 100 -11.53 -1.14 -6.82
C SER A 100 -11.62 0.00 -7.82
N GLY A 101 -11.94 -0.31 -9.07
CA GLY A 101 -12.17 0.73 -10.07
C GLY A 101 -12.53 0.27 -11.47
N TYR A 102 -12.55 1.20 -12.43
CA TYR A 102 -12.72 0.81 -13.84
C TYR A 102 -11.44 0.15 -14.37
N THR A 103 -10.30 0.77 -14.04
CA THR A 103 -8.96 0.23 -14.26
C THR A 103 -8.29 0.13 -12.90
N ALA A 104 -7.87 -1.07 -12.54
CA ALA A 104 -7.07 -1.36 -11.36
C ALA A 104 -5.75 -1.98 -11.81
N SER A 105 -4.68 -1.74 -11.07
CA SER A 105 -3.40 -2.38 -11.31
C SER A 105 -2.52 -2.42 -10.07
N ILE A 106 -2.06 -3.62 -9.72
CA ILE A 106 -1.05 -3.83 -8.69
C ILE A 106 0.28 -4.14 -9.39
N GLY A 107 1.29 -3.33 -9.08
CA GLY A 107 2.64 -3.45 -9.63
C GLY A 107 3.43 -4.62 -9.05
N TRP A 108 4.72 -4.37 -8.79
CA TRP A 108 5.68 -5.43 -8.48
C TRP A 108 5.94 -5.54 -6.99
N ILE A 109 5.95 -6.77 -6.48
CA ILE A 109 6.57 -7.09 -5.19
C ILE A 109 7.84 -7.89 -5.46
N TRP A 110 9.00 -7.29 -5.16
CA TRP A 110 10.27 -7.89 -5.55
C TRP A 110 10.74 -8.98 -4.60
N TYR A 111 10.89 -8.65 -3.32
CA TYR A 111 11.46 -9.56 -2.34
C TYR A 111 10.58 -9.64 -1.09
N VAL A 112 10.12 -10.85 -0.78
CA VAL A 112 9.32 -11.16 0.39
C VAL A 112 10.03 -12.26 1.19
N LEU A 113 10.54 -11.91 2.36
CA LEU A 113 11.21 -12.89 3.23
C LEU A 113 10.19 -13.69 4.04
N SER A 114 9.31 -13.00 4.79
CA SER A 114 8.26 -13.65 5.58
C SER A 114 6.97 -12.84 5.59
N VAL A 115 5.88 -13.46 5.14
CA VAL A 115 4.50 -12.96 5.31
C VAL A 115 3.66 -14.11 5.85
N TRP A 116 2.89 -13.86 6.91
CA TRP A 116 2.04 -14.90 7.47
C TRP A 116 0.82 -15.11 6.58
N ASP A 117 -0.03 -14.09 6.40
CA ASP A 117 -1.15 -14.14 5.46
C ASP A 117 -1.08 -12.98 4.45
N MET A 118 -1.41 -13.27 3.18
CA MET A 118 -1.39 -12.30 2.10
C MET A 118 -2.66 -12.40 1.26
N THR A 119 -3.39 -11.29 1.15
CA THR A 119 -4.66 -11.19 0.43
C THR A 119 -4.59 -10.12 -0.65
N PHE A 120 -5.08 -10.45 -1.85
CA PHE A 120 -5.24 -9.51 -2.95
C PHE A 120 -6.68 -9.56 -3.46
N GLU A 121 -7.35 -8.42 -3.41
CA GLU A 121 -8.67 -8.23 -3.98
C GLU A 121 -8.60 -7.10 -5.02
N GLU A 122 -8.77 -7.45 -6.29
CA GLU A 122 -8.81 -6.48 -7.37
C GLU A 122 -10.15 -6.58 -8.09
N SER A 123 -10.86 -5.47 -8.17
CA SER A 123 -12.19 -5.42 -8.77
C SER A 123 -12.28 -4.30 -9.81
N GLY A 124 -12.51 -4.68 -11.07
CA GLY A 124 -12.69 -3.71 -12.13
C GLY A 124 -12.98 -4.28 -13.51
N TYR A 125 -13.23 -3.39 -14.47
CA TYR A 125 -13.40 -3.80 -15.87
C TYR A 125 -12.07 -4.27 -16.47
N THR A 126 -10.98 -3.60 -16.09
CA THR A 126 -9.62 -3.98 -16.44
C THR A 126 -8.84 -4.08 -15.14
N ALA A 127 -8.41 -5.30 -14.80
CA ALA A 127 -7.66 -5.61 -13.59
C ALA A 127 -6.39 -6.36 -14.00
N SER A 128 -5.24 -6.00 -13.43
CA SER A 128 -3.96 -6.64 -13.70
C SER A 128 -3.00 -6.59 -12.52
N MET A 129 -2.45 -7.75 -12.18
CA MET A 129 -1.34 -7.89 -11.23
C MET A 129 -0.07 -8.33 -11.98
N GLU A 130 1.02 -7.57 -11.87
CA GLU A 130 2.20 -7.81 -12.72
C GLU A 130 3.11 -8.95 -12.24
N LEU A 131 3.62 -8.96 -11.00
CA LEU A 131 4.48 -10.07 -10.51
C LEU A 131 4.89 -9.98 -9.03
N ILE A 132 4.93 -11.14 -8.35
CA ILE A 132 5.73 -11.36 -7.13
C ILE A 132 6.96 -12.19 -7.50
N ARG A 133 8.17 -11.62 -7.40
CA ARG A 133 9.40 -12.25 -7.94
C ARG A 133 10.04 -13.29 -7.02
N ASP A 134 10.38 -12.90 -5.80
CA ASP A 134 11.14 -13.74 -4.86
C ASP A 134 10.41 -13.83 -3.51
N VAL A 135 9.93 -15.04 -3.16
CA VAL A 135 9.24 -15.31 -1.89
C VAL A 135 9.98 -16.44 -1.16
N ALA A 136 10.51 -16.16 0.04
CA ALA A 136 11.24 -17.15 0.84
C ALA A 136 10.31 -17.97 1.75
N LEU A 137 9.34 -17.33 2.41
CA LEU A 137 8.30 -17.94 3.24
C LEU A 137 7.04 -17.06 3.16
N ALA A 138 6.03 -17.50 2.42
CA ALA A 138 4.69 -16.93 2.53
C ALA A 138 3.69 -18.08 2.64
N VAL A 139 2.77 -18.01 3.60
CA VAL A 139 1.56 -18.82 3.54
C VAL A 139 0.54 -17.98 2.78
N VAL A 140 0.20 -18.42 1.58
CA VAL A 140 -0.90 -17.83 0.81
C VAL A 140 -2.12 -18.70 1.12
N VAL A 141 -3.08 -18.15 1.86
CA VAL A 141 -4.33 -18.84 2.25
C VAL A 141 -5.41 -18.63 1.21
#